data_AF-A0A833NBR0-F1
#
_entry.id   AF-A0A833NBR0-F1
#
_cell.length_a   1.000
_cell.length_b   1.000
_cell.length_c   1.000
_cell.angle_alpha   90.00
_cell.angle_beta   90.00
_cell.angle_gamma   90.00
#
_symmetry.space_group_name_H-M   'P 1'
#
loop_
_entity.id
_entity.type
_entity.pdbx_description
1 polymer ?
#
loop_
_entity_poly.entity_id
_entity_poly.type
_entity_poly.pdbx_seq_one_letter_code
_entity_poly.pdbx_strand_id
1 'polypeptide(L)'
;MVKPAGFGDLPLARHPRDIELDDYIHVVFDLDYPNHVNRLTTDDDEVVEALRRGLPVANHQPLAVLLLVLKGRMPWELMSDRTWRTVVAPALQVVGERHQAEKDEKALWDGIPVDLPAPFADKRLKLLIDEYRPEDLLAIVELTEIVMSLQAGRDPDEELFRERSLSMSWKRGMGAEEDGVHLSIQYNLELQEKYHAIEGGSVSQEQRQFALRMCNRLEVEQRELVIALSRDSA
;
A
#
# COMPACT_ATOMS: atom_id res chain seq x y z
N MET A 1 -26.39 -55.00 -20.23
CA MET A 1 -25.04 -54.54 -20.60
C MET A 1 -25.16 -53.20 -21.32
N VAL A 2 -24.99 -52.09 -20.60
CA VAL A 2 -24.69 -50.75 -21.15
C VAL A 2 -23.86 -50.04 -20.07
N LYS A 3 -22.62 -49.66 -20.38
CA LYS A 3 -21.78 -48.80 -19.52
C LYS A 3 -22.28 -47.36 -19.65
N PRO A 4 -22.41 -46.58 -18.57
CA PRO A 4 -22.49 -45.13 -18.71
C PRO A 4 -21.11 -44.58 -19.07
N ALA A 5 -21.10 -43.69 -20.05
CA ALA A 5 -19.94 -43.00 -20.57
C ALA A 5 -19.23 -42.18 -19.47
N GLY A 6 -17.90 -42.25 -19.47
CA GLY A 6 -17.06 -41.40 -18.65
C GLY A 6 -17.27 -39.94 -19.05
N PHE A 7 -17.52 -39.11 -18.04
CA PHE A 7 -17.28 -37.67 -18.15
C PHE A 7 -15.78 -37.50 -18.32
N GLY A 8 -15.38 -37.16 -19.54
CA GLY A 8 -14.01 -36.79 -19.84
C GLY A 8 -13.63 -35.56 -19.04
N ASP A 9 -12.38 -35.60 -18.55
CA ASP A 9 -11.64 -34.46 -18.05
C ASP A 9 -11.69 -33.32 -19.07
N LEU A 10 -12.61 -32.38 -18.84
CA LEU A 10 -12.47 -31.04 -19.38
C LEU A 10 -11.64 -30.27 -18.36
N PRO A 11 -10.49 -29.67 -18.75
CA PRO A 11 -9.82 -28.75 -17.86
C PRO A 11 -10.80 -27.60 -17.63
N LEU A 12 -11.28 -27.47 -16.39
CA LEU A 12 -12.03 -26.30 -15.96
C LEU A 12 -11.11 -25.11 -16.25
N ALA A 13 -11.49 -24.30 -17.25
CA ALA A 13 -10.82 -23.05 -17.53
C ALA A 13 -10.89 -22.21 -16.26
N ARG A 14 -9.73 -22.02 -15.61
CA ARG A 14 -9.61 -21.25 -14.37
C ARG A 14 -10.12 -19.84 -14.64
N HIS A 15 -11.06 -19.38 -13.82
CA HIS A 15 -11.53 -18.01 -13.89
C HIS A 15 -10.41 -17.12 -13.35
N PRO A 16 -10.07 -15.98 -13.98
CA PRO A 16 -9.01 -15.06 -13.51
C PRO A 16 -9.37 -14.31 -12.21
N ARG A 17 -10.34 -14.82 -11.43
CA ARG A 17 -10.90 -14.19 -10.23
C ARG A 17 -10.85 -15.07 -8.98
N ASP A 18 -10.29 -16.26 -9.08
CA ASP A 18 -9.98 -17.04 -7.90
C ASP A 18 -8.70 -16.45 -7.30
N ILE A 19 -8.77 -15.87 -6.10
CA ILE A 19 -7.55 -15.72 -5.29
C ILE A 19 -7.10 -17.15 -5.11
N GLU A 20 -5.96 -17.51 -5.67
CA GLU A 20 -5.32 -18.77 -5.31
C GLU A 20 -5.08 -18.69 -3.79
N LEU A 21 -5.89 -19.41 -3.02
CA LEU A 21 -5.70 -19.66 -1.59
C LEU A 21 -4.41 -20.48 -1.33
N ASP A 22 -3.58 -20.66 -2.36
CA ASP A 22 -2.30 -21.35 -2.36
C ASP A 22 -1.14 -20.40 -1.99
N ASP A 23 -1.33 -19.07 -2.03
CA ASP A 23 -0.31 -18.11 -1.62
C ASP A 23 -0.34 -17.86 -0.11
N TYR A 24 0.82 -18.05 0.52
CA TYR A 24 1.00 -17.93 1.95
C TYR A 24 2.19 -17.04 2.30
N ILE A 25 2.21 -16.58 3.54
CA ILE A 25 3.35 -15.86 4.09
C ILE A 25 3.76 -16.46 5.43
N HIS A 26 5.06 -16.46 5.70
CA HIS A 26 5.61 -16.81 7.00
C HIS A 26 5.82 -15.54 7.81
N VAL A 27 5.40 -15.60 9.08
CA VAL A 27 5.55 -14.50 10.03
C VAL A 27 6.57 -14.89 11.07
N VAL A 28 7.70 -14.19 11.08
CA VAL A 28 8.78 -14.38 12.05
C VAL A 28 8.63 -13.32 13.14
N PHE A 29 8.57 -13.76 14.39
CA PHE A 29 8.41 -12.89 15.55
C PHE A 29 9.75 -12.60 16.22
N ASP A 30 9.79 -11.49 16.95
CA ASP A 30 10.91 -11.15 17.82
C ASP A 30 10.98 -12.14 19.01
N LEU A 31 12.20 -12.46 19.45
CA LEU A 31 12.44 -13.35 20.57
C LEU A 31 12.09 -12.68 21.91
N ASP A 32 12.40 -11.39 22.03
CA ASP A 32 12.22 -10.62 23.26
C ASP A 32 10.79 -10.07 23.36
N TYR A 33 10.10 -9.96 22.23
CA TYR A 33 8.73 -9.45 22.12
C TYR A 33 7.88 -10.39 21.24
N PRO A 34 7.26 -11.44 21.82
CA PRO A 34 6.60 -12.51 21.06
C PRO A 34 5.43 -12.06 20.17
N ASN A 35 4.89 -10.86 20.41
CA ASN A 35 3.81 -10.27 19.62
C ASN A 35 4.31 -9.25 18.59
N HIS A 36 5.63 -9.01 18.54
CA HIS A 36 6.24 -8.07 17.62
C HIS A 36 6.71 -8.83 16.38
N VAL A 37 6.13 -8.49 15.22
CA VAL A 37 6.60 -9.05 13.96
C VAL A 37 7.96 -8.45 13.64
N ASN A 38 8.94 -9.33 13.48
CA ASN A 38 10.28 -9.01 13.04
C ASN A 38 10.33 -9.03 11.50
N ARG A 39 9.83 -10.11 10.90
CA ARG A 39 9.93 -10.30 9.45
C ARG A 39 8.71 -11.03 8.86
N LEU A 40 8.40 -10.66 7.63
CA LEU A 40 7.45 -11.31 6.74
C LEU A 40 8.21 -11.84 5.53
N THR A 41 8.07 -13.13 5.23
CA THR A 41 8.79 -13.76 4.11
C THR A 41 8.00 -14.90 3.49
N THR A 42 8.26 -15.16 2.21
CA THR A 42 7.78 -16.35 1.49
C THR A 42 8.92 -17.33 1.21
N ASP A 43 10.12 -17.05 1.72
CA ASP A 43 11.31 -17.86 1.52
C ASP A 43 11.44 -18.89 2.65
N ASP A 44 11.29 -20.17 2.32
CA ASP A 44 11.41 -21.27 3.27
C ASP A 44 12.82 -21.38 3.87
N ASP A 45 13.87 -20.98 3.15
CA ASP A 45 15.24 -21.01 3.67
C ASP A 45 15.43 -19.94 4.77
N GLU A 46 14.79 -18.78 4.62
CA GLU A 46 14.78 -17.75 5.66
C GLU A 46 14.03 -18.22 6.92
N VAL A 47 12.95 -18.99 6.75
CA VAL A 47 12.23 -19.63 7.86
C VAL A 47 13.09 -20.66 8.56
N VAL A 48 13.75 -21.53 7.82
CA VAL A 48 14.64 -22.55 8.39
C VAL A 48 15.76 -21.88 9.20
N GLU A 49 16.33 -20.80 8.70
CA GLU A 49 17.36 -20.04 9.42
C GLU A 49 16.80 -19.34 10.67
N ALA A 50 15.59 -18.75 10.60
CA ALA A 50 14.94 -18.16 11.76
C ALA A 50 14.67 -19.19 12.88
N LEU A 51 14.17 -20.37 12.51
CA LEU A 51 13.95 -21.48 13.44
C LEU A 51 15.27 -21.98 14.05
N ARG A 52 16.36 -22.06 13.27
CA ARG A 52 17.70 -22.41 13.80
C ARG A 52 18.21 -21.41 14.82
N ARG A 53 17.85 -20.13 14.68
CA ARG A 53 18.17 -19.05 15.62
C ARG A 53 17.24 -19.02 16.84
N GLY A 54 16.25 -19.92 16.91
CA GLY A 54 15.29 -19.99 18.01
C GLY A 54 14.16 -18.96 17.94
N LEU A 55 13.98 -18.27 16.81
CA LEU A 55 12.91 -17.30 16.65
C LEU A 55 11.54 -18.01 16.51
N PRO A 56 10.46 -17.50 17.11
CA PRO A 56 9.12 -18.02 16.87
C PRO A 56 8.68 -17.73 15.43
N VAL A 57 8.08 -18.71 14.76
CA VAL A 57 7.57 -18.56 13.40
C VAL A 57 6.13 -19.10 13.30
N ALA A 58 5.23 -18.28 12.77
CA ALA A 58 3.92 -18.74 12.29
C ALA A 58 4.03 -19.00 10.79
N ASN A 59 4.06 -20.28 10.42
CA ASN A 59 4.22 -20.71 9.03
C ASN A 59 2.88 -20.68 8.27
N HIS A 60 2.97 -20.52 6.95
CA HIS A 60 1.85 -20.65 6.01
C HIS A 60 0.59 -19.87 6.42
N GLN A 61 0.79 -18.62 6.87
CA GLN A 61 -0.32 -17.77 7.23
C GLN A 61 -1.02 -17.26 5.98
N PRO A 62 -2.37 -17.14 6.00
CA PRO A 62 -3.10 -16.56 4.89
C PRO A 62 -2.68 -15.11 4.72
N LEU A 63 -2.57 -14.64 3.47
CA LEU A 63 -2.17 -13.27 3.17
C LEU A 63 -3.08 -12.20 3.80
N ALA A 64 -4.30 -12.55 4.19
CA ALA A 64 -5.17 -11.68 5.00
C ALA A 64 -4.51 -11.21 6.31
N VAL A 65 -3.55 -11.98 6.87
CA VAL A 65 -2.75 -11.58 8.05
C VAL A 65 -1.92 -10.33 7.77
N LEU A 66 -1.54 -10.05 6.53
CA LEU A 66 -0.83 -8.83 6.15
C LEU A 66 -1.58 -7.57 6.56
N LEU A 67 -2.91 -7.54 6.42
CA LEU A 67 -3.72 -6.38 6.79
C LEU A 67 -3.65 -6.07 8.29
N LEU A 68 -3.42 -7.10 9.12
CA LEU A 68 -3.26 -6.95 10.56
C LEU A 68 -1.83 -6.56 10.95
N VAL A 69 -0.83 -7.12 10.27
CA VAL A 69 0.59 -6.90 10.56
C VAL A 69 1.08 -5.54 10.07
N LEU A 70 0.57 -5.08 8.94
CA LEU A 70 0.98 -3.80 8.35
C LEU A 70 0.42 -2.59 9.11
N LYS A 71 -0.56 -2.75 10.01
CA LYS A 71 -1.09 -1.63 10.77
C LYS A 71 -0.01 -1.02 11.67
N GLY A 72 0.38 0.22 11.39
CA GLY A 72 1.45 0.94 12.09
C GLY A 72 2.88 0.48 11.78
N ARG A 73 3.10 -0.36 10.76
CA ARG A 73 4.44 -0.85 10.38
C ARG A 73 4.68 -0.72 8.89
N MET A 74 5.86 -0.23 8.52
CA MET A 74 6.20 -0.04 7.10
C MET A 74 6.50 -1.39 6.44
N PRO A 75 5.99 -1.66 5.22
CA PRO A 75 6.27 -2.91 4.53
C PRO A 75 7.77 -3.17 4.30
N TRP A 76 8.54 -2.15 3.93
CA TRP A 76 10.00 -2.29 3.71
C TRP A 76 10.80 -2.57 4.99
N GLU A 77 10.24 -2.35 6.17
CA GLU A 77 10.87 -2.76 7.44
C GLU A 77 10.65 -4.24 7.72
N LEU A 78 9.64 -4.84 7.10
CA LEU A 78 9.16 -6.19 7.40
C LEU A 78 9.53 -7.21 6.34
N MET A 79 9.70 -6.82 5.08
CA MET A 79 9.88 -7.77 3.98
C MET A 79 10.88 -7.30 2.93
N SER A 80 11.38 -8.26 2.14
CA SER A 80 12.26 -7.97 1.01
C SER A 80 11.47 -7.47 -0.20
N ASP A 81 12.15 -6.77 -1.13
CA ASP A 81 11.59 -6.37 -2.43
C ASP A 81 11.04 -7.57 -3.22
N ARG A 82 11.72 -8.72 -3.16
CA ARG A 82 11.24 -9.95 -3.78
C ARG A 82 9.91 -10.38 -3.19
N THR A 83 9.82 -10.51 -1.86
CA THR A 83 8.60 -10.87 -1.14
C THR A 83 7.45 -9.93 -1.49
N TRP A 84 7.75 -8.62 -1.53
CA TRP A 84 6.80 -7.58 -1.89
C TRP A 84 6.23 -7.79 -3.28
N ARG A 85 7.09 -7.76 -4.30
CA ARG A 85 6.65 -7.76 -5.70
C ARG A 85 6.00 -9.06 -6.13
N THR A 86 6.48 -10.21 -5.64
CA THR A 86 6.02 -11.50 -6.16
C THR A 86 4.78 -12.04 -5.47
N VAL A 87 4.48 -11.60 -4.24
CA VAL A 87 3.38 -12.18 -3.45
C VAL A 87 2.52 -11.10 -2.81
N VAL A 88 3.13 -10.18 -2.05
CA VAL A 88 2.36 -9.26 -1.20
C VAL A 88 1.61 -8.21 -2.01
N ALA A 89 2.30 -7.51 -2.92
CA ALA A 89 1.70 -6.43 -3.69
C ALA A 89 0.56 -6.93 -4.60
N PRO A 90 0.73 -8.01 -5.39
CA PRO A 90 -0.36 -8.53 -6.23
C PRO A 90 -1.58 -8.96 -5.41
N ALA A 91 -1.38 -9.61 -4.27
CA ALA A 91 -2.48 -10.03 -3.41
C ALA A 91 -3.24 -8.85 -2.81
N LEU A 92 -2.53 -7.83 -2.32
CA LEU A 92 -3.15 -6.63 -1.78
C LEU A 92 -3.90 -5.84 -2.85
N GLN A 93 -3.39 -5.82 -4.09
CA GLN A 93 -4.06 -5.19 -5.23
C GLN A 93 -5.41 -5.86 -5.50
N VAL A 94 -5.47 -7.20 -5.55
CA VAL A 94 -6.73 -7.94 -5.73
C VAL A 94 -7.74 -7.63 -4.61
N VAL A 95 -7.28 -7.54 -3.36
CA VAL A 95 -8.16 -7.18 -2.23
C VAL A 95 -8.66 -5.74 -2.34
N GLY A 96 -7.78 -4.80 -2.68
CA GLY A 96 -8.13 -3.39 -2.85
C GLY A 96 -9.14 -3.15 -3.98
N GLU A 97 -8.96 -3.81 -5.13
CA GLU A 97 -9.87 -3.74 -6.28
C GLU A 97 -11.27 -4.25 -5.93
N ARG A 98 -11.36 -5.37 -5.19
CA ARG A 98 -12.64 -5.89 -4.70
C ARG A 98 -13.33 -4.89 -3.79
N HIS A 99 -12.58 -4.25 -2.89
CA HIS A 99 -13.16 -3.28 -1.96
C HIS A 99 -13.72 -2.04 -2.66
N GLN A 100 -13.00 -1.51 -3.66
CA GLN A 100 -13.47 -0.38 -4.46
C GLN A 100 -14.72 -0.72 -5.28
N ALA A 101 -14.87 -1.96 -5.75
CA ALA A 101 -16.05 -2.38 -6.48
C ALA A 101 -17.31 -2.51 -5.59
N GLU A 102 -17.13 -2.77 -4.29
CA GLU A 102 -18.22 -3.03 -3.34
C GLU A 102 -18.71 -1.78 -2.60
N LYS A 103 -17.92 -0.71 -2.55
CA LYS A 103 -18.23 0.49 -1.76
C LYS A 103 -17.96 1.80 -2.51
N ASP A 104 -18.81 2.79 -2.29
CA ASP A 104 -18.64 4.18 -2.76
C ASP A 104 -17.69 5.03 -1.89
N GLU A 105 -16.90 4.41 -1.01
CA GLU A 105 -15.92 5.11 -0.16
C GLU A 105 -14.68 5.47 -0.97
N LYS A 106 -14.29 6.75 -0.95
CA LYS A 106 -13.14 7.24 -1.70
C LYS A 106 -11.85 7.11 -0.89
N ALA A 107 -10.84 6.53 -1.51
CA ALA A 107 -9.47 6.52 -1.00
C ALA A 107 -8.99 7.94 -0.68
N LEU A 108 -8.06 8.05 0.28
CA LEU A 108 -7.42 9.30 0.63
C LEU A 108 -6.69 9.88 -0.58
N TRP A 109 -6.01 9.03 -1.36
CA TRP A 109 -5.42 9.36 -2.64
C TRP A 109 -6.00 8.51 -3.76
N ASP A 110 -6.68 9.18 -4.67
CA ASP A 110 -7.35 8.60 -5.85
C ASP A 110 -6.37 8.32 -7.01
N GLY A 111 -5.08 8.62 -6.82
CA GLY A 111 -3.99 8.28 -7.72
C GLY A 111 -2.65 8.73 -7.16
N ILE A 112 -1.59 7.99 -7.45
CA ILE A 112 -0.22 8.24 -7.00
C ILE A 112 0.69 8.29 -8.22
N PRO A 113 1.31 9.43 -8.57
CA PRO A 113 2.24 9.49 -9.69
C PRO A 113 3.38 8.48 -9.49
N VAL A 114 3.68 7.68 -10.52
CA VAL A 114 4.76 6.68 -10.47
C VAL A 114 6.12 7.31 -10.17
N ASP A 115 6.33 8.54 -10.65
CA ASP A 115 7.53 9.35 -10.47
C ASP A 115 7.51 10.23 -9.20
N LEU A 116 6.57 9.99 -8.27
CA LEU A 116 6.55 10.65 -6.96
C LEU A 116 7.86 10.35 -6.20
N PRO A 117 8.60 11.36 -5.71
CA PRO A 117 9.85 11.11 -5.01
C PRO A 117 9.65 10.30 -3.72
N ALA A 118 10.56 9.34 -3.46
CA ALA A 118 10.53 8.47 -2.28
C ALA A 118 10.22 9.16 -0.94
N PRO A 119 10.81 10.32 -0.60
CA PRO A 119 10.51 11.00 0.67
C PRO A 119 9.04 11.40 0.83
N PHE A 120 8.35 11.72 -0.27
CA PHE A 120 6.92 12.02 -0.25
C PHE A 120 6.08 10.74 -0.24
N ALA A 121 6.51 9.71 -0.99
CA ALA A 121 5.84 8.41 -0.95
C ALA A 121 5.86 7.80 0.46
N ASP A 122 7.00 7.83 1.14
CA ASP A 122 7.18 7.39 2.54
C ASP A 122 6.25 8.16 3.51
N LYS A 123 6.18 9.49 3.39
CA LYS A 123 5.30 10.32 4.24
C LYS A 123 3.82 10.02 4.05
N ARG A 124 3.39 9.87 2.79
CA ARG A 124 2.01 9.49 2.46
C ARG A 124 1.70 8.09 2.92
N LEU A 125 2.63 7.14 2.77
CA LEU A 125 2.42 5.79 3.26
C LEU A 125 2.26 5.76 4.78
N LYS A 126 3.10 6.52 5.51
CA LYS A 126 2.95 6.73 6.96
C LYS A 126 1.60 7.28 7.37
N LEU A 127 0.93 8.05 6.53
CA LEU A 127 -0.41 8.54 6.82
C LEU A 127 -1.45 7.41 6.74
N LEU A 128 -1.35 6.56 5.71
CA LEU A 128 -2.30 5.47 5.48
C LEU A 128 -2.13 4.32 6.46
N ILE A 129 -0.88 4.00 6.83
CA ILE A 129 -0.56 2.84 7.65
C ILE A 129 -0.95 3.03 9.13
N ASP A 130 -0.88 4.26 9.66
CA ASP A 130 -1.22 4.55 11.06
C ASP A 130 -2.70 4.27 11.37
N GLU A 131 -3.57 4.63 10.43
CA GLU A 131 -5.03 4.65 10.63
C GLU A 131 -5.73 3.56 9.83
N TYR A 132 -5.02 2.93 8.90
CA TYR A 132 -5.37 1.79 8.07
C TYR A 132 -6.86 1.69 7.73
N ARG A 133 -7.22 2.08 6.51
CA ARG A 133 -8.59 1.96 6.01
C ARG A 133 -8.60 1.10 4.74
N PRO A 134 -9.55 0.15 4.61
CA PRO A 134 -9.58 -0.75 3.45
C PRO A 134 -9.67 -0.03 2.10
N GLU A 135 -10.34 1.13 2.03
CA GLU A 135 -10.42 1.94 0.81
C GLU A 135 -9.07 2.51 0.35
N ASP A 136 -8.08 2.60 1.24
CA ASP A 136 -6.75 3.12 0.97
C ASP A 136 -5.77 2.04 0.46
N LEU A 137 -6.20 0.78 0.37
CA LEU A 137 -5.32 -0.36 0.06
C LEU A 137 -4.54 -0.20 -1.25
N LEU A 138 -5.18 0.26 -2.32
CA LEU A 138 -4.50 0.47 -3.59
C LEU A 138 -3.46 1.60 -3.52
N ALA A 139 -3.75 2.67 -2.77
CA ALA A 139 -2.79 3.73 -2.54
C ALA A 139 -1.60 3.24 -1.68
N ILE A 140 -1.85 2.37 -0.70
CA ILE A 140 -0.80 1.72 0.11
C ILE A 140 0.11 0.89 -0.80
N VAL A 141 -0.45 0.11 -1.74
CA VAL A 141 0.33 -0.69 -2.70
C VAL A 141 1.23 0.21 -3.55
N GLU A 142 0.65 1.22 -4.22
CA GLU A 142 1.40 2.13 -5.09
C GLU A 142 2.52 2.86 -4.35
N LEU A 143 2.24 3.42 -3.18
CA LEU A 143 3.22 4.15 -2.38
C LEU A 143 4.34 3.24 -1.87
N THR A 144 4.00 2.02 -1.45
CA THR A 144 4.99 1.04 -1.01
C THR A 144 5.89 0.62 -2.15
N GLU A 145 5.32 0.39 -3.34
CA GLU A 145 6.06 0.04 -4.55
C GLU A 145 7.10 1.11 -4.92
N ILE A 146 6.74 2.40 -4.84
CA ILE A 146 7.70 3.49 -5.04
C ILE A 146 8.86 3.41 -4.05
N VAL A 147 8.57 3.22 -2.76
CA VAL A 147 9.63 3.20 -1.73
C VAL A 147 10.51 1.97 -1.88
N MET A 148 9.93 0.79 -2.07
CA MET A 148 10.65 -0.48 -2.15
C MET A 148 11.48 -0.61 -3.43
N SER A 149 10.94 -0.21 -4.58
CA SER A 149 11.67 -0.20 -5.86
C SER A 149 12.93 0.66 -5.79
N LEU A 150 12.81 1.88 -5.26
CA LEU A 150 13.94 2.79 -5.10
C LEU A 150 14.98 2.29 -4.10
N GLN A 151 14.56 1.69 -2.98
CA GLN A 151 15.49 1.04 -2.03
C GLN A 151 16.22 -0.16 -2.66
N ALA A 152 15.54 -0.90 -3.55
CA ALA A 152 16.11 -2.03 -4.28
C ALA A 152 16.92 -1.61 -5.53
N GLY A 153 16.96 -0.32 -5.88
CA GLY A 153 17.69 0.20 -7.04
C GLY A 153 17.07 -0.19 -8.38
N ARG A 154 15.75 -0.39 -8.43
CA ARG A 154 14.98 -0.67 -9.65
C ARG A 154 13.93 0.40 -9.91
N ASP A 155 13.41 0.43 -11.12
CA ASP A 155 12.24 1.25 -11.43
C ASP A 155 10.97 0.64 -10.78
N PRO A 156 9.98 1.48 -10.42
CA PRO A 156 8.68 1.02 -9.96
C PRO A 156 7.98 0.14 -11.01
N ASP A 157 7.29 -0.89 -10.55
CA ASP A 157 6.50 -1.77 -11.40
C ASP A 157 5.16 -1.12 -11.74
N GLU A 158 5.01 -0.64 -12.98
CA GLU A 158 3.81 0.05 -13.46
C GLU A 158 2.55 -0.82 -13.39
N GLU A 159 2.66 -2.15 -13.38
CA GLU A 159 1.51 -3.06 -13.27
C GLU A 159 0.81 -2.97 -11.91
N LEU A 160 1.51 -2.49 -10.87
CA LEU A 160 0.98 -2.28 -9.53
C LEU A 160 0.26 -0.93 -9.37
N PHE A 161 0.24 -0.10 -10.42
CA PHE A 161 -0.39 1.22 -10.40
C PHE A 161 -1.74 1.23 -11.10
N ARG A 162 -2.66 2.00 -10.56
CA ARG A 162 -3.95 2.27 -11.17
C ARG A 162 -3.78 3.09 -12.45
N GLU A 163 -4.71 2.95 -13.40
CA GLU A 163 -4.69 3.70 -14.67
C GLU A 163 -4.56 5.22 -14.45
N ARG A 164 -5.26 5.76 -13.45
CA ARG A 164 -5.15 7.17 -13.08
C ARG A 164 -3.75 7.56 -12.62
N SER A 165 -3.12 6.73 -11.80
CA SER A 165 -1.75 6.92 -11.31
C SER A 165 -0.74 6.98 -12.46
N LEU A 166 -0.89 6.12 -13.46
CA LEU A 166 -0.07 6.10 -14.68
C LEU A 166 -0.24 7.36 -15.55
N SER A 167 -1.43 7.99 -15.51
CA SER A 167 -1.68 9.24 -16.23
C SER A 167 -1.08 10.49 -15.56
N MET A 168 -0.67 10.37 -14.29
CA MET A 168 -0.10 11.47 -13.51
C MET A 168 1.43 11.51 -13.66
N SER A 169 2.01 12.71 -13.53
CA SER A 169 3.46 12.86 -13.41
C SER A 169 3.80 13.98 -12.44
N TRP A 170 4.67 13.64 -11.49
CA TRP A 170 5.31 14.57 -10.58
C TRP A 170 6.23 15.54 -11.32
N LYS A 171 7.12 15.00 -12.16
CA LYS A 171 8.18 15.78 -12.83
C LYS A 171 7.65 16.72 -13.89
N ARG A 172 6.55 16.36 -14.60
CA ARG A 172 5.93 17.27 -15.57
C ARG A 172 5.44 18.56 -14.92
N GLY A 173 5.02 18.52 -13.66
CA GLY A 173 4.63 19.71 -12.89
C GLY A 173 5.76 20.66 -12.48
N MET A 174 7.03 20.30 -12.74
CA MET A 174 8.20 21.13 -12.40
C MET A 174 8.70 21.97 -13.58
N GLY A 175 8.15 21.79 -14.79
CA GLY A 175 8.57 22.52 -15.98
C GLY A 175 7.39 23.11 -16.74
N ALA A 176 7.22 24.44 -16.68
CA ALA A 176 6.36 25.32 -17.49
C ALA A 176 4.87 24.97 -17.73
N GLU A 177 4.42 23.74 -17.46
CA GLU A 177 3.03 23.29 -17.45
C GLU A 177 2.76 22.77 -16.02
N GLU A 178 2.03 23.58 -15.27
CA GLU A 178 1.86 23.61 -13.80
C GLU A 178 1.27 22.35 -13.12
N ASP A 179 1.24 21.17 -13.74
CA ASP A 179 0.22 20.19 -13.33
C ASP A 179 0.60 19.31 -12.12
N GLY A 180 1.76 18.64 -12.09
CA GLY A 180 2.05 17.59 -11.08
C GLY A 180 2.12 18.01 -9.60
N VAL A 181 2.91 19.05 -9.29
CA VAL A 181 3.09 19.51 -7.89
C VAL A 181 1.92 20.39 -7.46
N HIS A 182 1.35 21.22 -8.35
CA HIS A 182 0.13 21.96 -8.02
C HIS A 182 -1.06 21.03 -7.84
N LEU A 183 -1.22 19.96 -8.64
CA LEU A 183 -2.24 18.93 -8.39
C LEU A 183 -2.04 18.29 -7.02
N SER A 184 -0.79 18.01 -6.61
CA SER A 184 -0.52 17.48 -5.27
C SER A 184 -0.84 18.46 -4.14
N ILE A 185 -0.51 19.75 -4.31
CA ILE A 185 -0.86 20.80 -3.36
C ILE A 185 -2.39 20.99 -3.29
N GLN A 186 -3.05 21.07 -4.45
CA GLN A 186 -4.50 21.19 -4.58
C GLN A 186 -5.18 19.98 -3.93
N TYR A 187 -4.70 18.78 -4.18
CA TYR A 187 -5.25 17.58 -3.58
C TYR A 187 -5.08 17.59 -2.05
N ASN A 188 -3.92 18.03 -1.56
CA ASN A 188 -3.71 18.19 -0.11
C ASN A 188 -4.66 19.26 0.48
N LEU A 189 -4.96 20.34 -0.24
CA LEU A 189 -5.92 21.37 0.17
C LEU A 189 -7.36 20.80 0.21
N GLU A 190 -7.78 20.06 -0.82
CA GLU A 190 -9.09 19.40 -0.87
C GLU A 190 -9.27 18.40 0.28
N LEU A 191 -8.19 17.69 0.65
CA LEU A 191 -8.20 16.78 1.79
C LEU A 191 -8.27 17.52 3.13
N GLN A 192 -7.51 18.60 3.30
CA GLN A 192 -7.60 19.46 4.48
C GLN A 192 -9.00 20.03 4.66
N GLU A 193 -9.64 20.49 3.58
CA GLU A 193 -11.01 21.01 3.61
C GLU A 193 -12.00 19.92 4.07
N LYS A 194 -11.88 18.69 3.54
CA LYS A 194 -12.69 17.55 3.99
C LYS A 194 -12.51 17.26 5.48
N TYR A 195 -11.27 17.31 5.98
CA TYR A 195 -11.00 17.04 7.39
C TYR A 195 -11.47 18.17 8.32
N HIS A 196 -11.31 19.43 7.93
CA HIS A 196 -11.89 20.55 8.67
C HIS A 196 -13.44 20.50 8.68
N ALA A 197 -14.07 20.01 7.62
CA ALA A 197 -15.51 19.79 7.62
C ALA A 197 -15.95 18.72 8.66
N ILE A 198 -15.12 17.69 8.89
CA ILE A 198 -15.32 16.71 9.97
C ILE A 198 -15.15 17.39 11.34
N GLU A 199 -14.24 18.35 11.49
CA GLU A 199 -14.06 19.09 12.75
C GLU A 199 -15.33 19.87 13.18
N GLY A 200 -16.03 20.47 12.20
CA GLY A 200 -17.26 21.24 12.41
C GLY A 200 -18.56 20.44 12.59
N GLY A 201 -18.53 19.12 12.33
CA GLY A 201 -19.72 18.25 12.35
C GLY A 201 -20.03 17.60 13.70
N SER A 202 -21.19 16.92 13.77
CA SER A 202 -21.60 16.07 14.91
C SER A 202 -20.92 14.69 14.84
N VAL A 203 -19.59 14.67 14.96
CA VAL A 203 -18.76 13.48 14.83
C VAL A 203 -18.04 13.19 16.15
N SER A 204 -17.58 11.94 16.32
CA SER A 204 -16.96 11.49 17.57
C SER A 204 -15.68 12.28 17.88
N GLN A 205 -15.32 12.36 19.16
CA GLN A 205 -14.08 13.04 19.59
C GLN A 205 -12.84 12.43 18.91
N GLU A 206 -12.85 11.12 18.67
CA GLU A 206 -11.79 10.39 17.98
C GLU A 206 -11.68 10.82 16.51
N GLN A 207 -12.80 10.96 15.81
CA GLN A 207 -12.83 11.43 14.42
C GLN A 207 -12.33 12.86 14.28
N ARG A 208 -12.65 13.75 15.23
CA ARG A 208 -12.11 15.12 15.25
C ARG A 208 -10.61 15.14 15.48
N GLN A 209 -10.11 14.34 16.42
CA GLN A 209 -8.67 14.24 16.67
C GLN A 209 -7.91 13.66 15.46
N PHE A 210 -8.49 12.66 14.79
CA PHE A 210 -7.95 12.12 13.55
C PHE A 210 -7.89 13.20 12.45
N ALA A 211 -9.00 13.90 12.21
CA ALA A 211 -9.05 14.99 11.23
C ALA A 211 -7.98 16.06 11.49
N LEU A 212 -7.82 16.50 12.75
CA LEU A 212 -6.80 17.48 13.13
C LEU A 212 -5.36 16.98 12.88
N ARG A 213 -5.08 15.70 13.19
CA ARG A 213 -3.77 15.10 12.89
C ARG A 213 -3.50 15.07 11.39
N MET A 214 -4.51 14.74 10.58
CA MET A 214 -4.38 14.68 9.13
C MET A 214 -4.16 16.07 8.52
N CYS A 215 -4.91 17.10 8.95
CA CYS A 215 -4.67 18.48 8.51
C CYS A 215 -3.24 18.93 8.79
N ASN A 216 -2.76 18.74 10.02
CA ASN A 216 -1.40 19.12 10.42
C ASN A 216 -0.33 18.44 9.56
N ARG A 217 -0.48 17.15 9.24
CA ARG A 217 0.50 16.42 8.43
C ARG A 217 0.47 16.86 6.96
N LEU A 218 -0.73 17.10 6.40
CA LEU A 218 -0.87 17.64 5.04
C LEU A 218 -0.28 19.05 4.92
N GLU A 219 -0.41 19.89 5.94
CA GLU A 219 0.20 21.24 5.96
C GLU A 219 1.72 21.17 5.92
N VAL A 220 2.32 20.24 6.67
CA VAL A 220 3.77 20.02 6.68
C VAL A 220 4.25 19.60 5.29
N GLU A 221 3.57 18.63 4.66
CA GLU A 221 3.90 18.19 3.30
C GLU A 221 3.80 19.35 2.30
N GLN A 222 2.70 20.12 2.32
CA GLN A 222 2.53 21.28 1.43
C GLN A 222 3.67 22.30 1.58
N ARG A 223 4.09 22.62 2.81
CA ARG A 223 5.21 23.54 3.04
C ARG A 223 6.51 23.03 2.42
N GLU A 224 6.78 21.74 2.54
CA GLU A 224 7.97 21.12 1.93
C GLU A 224 7.90 21.12 0.40
N LEU A 225 6.71 20.94 -0.18
CA LEU A 225 6.48 21.06 -1.63
C LEU A 225 6.76 22.47 -2.14
N VAL A 226 6.26 23.50 -1.44
CA VAL A 226 6.54 24.90 -1.79
C VAL A 226 8.03 25.21 -1.70
N ILE A 227 8.72 24.67 -0.68
CA ILE A 227 10.18 24.83 -0.55
C ILE A 227 10.92 24.16 -1.71
N ALA A 228 10.50 22.96 -2.12
CA ALA A 228 11.11 22.24 -3.24
C ALA A 228 10.96 23.03 -4.56
N LEU A 229 9.77 23.54 -4.85
CA LEU A 229 9.51 24.39 -6.03
C LEU A 229 10.37 25.66 -6.04
N SER A 230 10.57 26.27 -4.87
CA SER A 230 11.35 27.50 -4.73
C SER A 230 12.85 27.30 -4.96
N ARG A 231 13.37 26.07 -4.77
CA ARG A 231 14.79 25.74 -4.95
C ARG A 231 15.16 25.43 -6.40
N ASP A 232 14.24 24.85 -7.16
CA ASP A 232 14.49 24.50 -8.56
C ASP A 232 14.27 25.70 -9.52
N SER A 233 13.66 26.78 -9.02
CA SER A 233 13.45 28.04 -9.75
C SER A 233 14.61 29.05 -9.62
N ALA A 234 15.68 28.71 -8.88
CA ALA A 234 16.82 29.56 -8.55
C ALA A 234 18.12 29.07 -9.20
#